data_AF-A0A2V5Z331-F1
#
_entry.id   AF-A0A2V5Z331-F1
#
_cell.length_a   1.000
_cell.length_b   1.000
_cell.length_c   1.000
_cell.angle_alpha   90.00
_cell.angle_beta   90.00
_cell.angle_gamma   90.00
#
_symmetry.space_group_name_H-M   'P 1'
#
loop_
_entity.id
_entity.type
_entity.pdbx_description
1 polymer ?
#
loop_
_entity_poly.entity_id
_entity_poly.type
_entity_poly.pdbx_seq_one_letter_code
_entity_poly.pdbx_strand_id
1 'polypeptide(L)'
;MRSQTQPHRCGNGRRPCREVLLLLAATLVSVSSLHGQSAAPVGQPPLPRVIYARKPAYRAEQAKQGLTGKGVVLVTIDRLTGKVTGARMVTSTGNQQLDGAALQAY
;
A
#
# COMPACT_ATOMS: atom_id res chain seq x y z
N MET A 1 -77.95 34.46 -19.32
CA MET A 1 -78.54 33.32 -20.05
C MET A 1 -77.60 32.15 -19.97
N ARG A 2 -78.12 30.95 -19.64
CA ARG A 2 -77.40 29.68 -19.66
C ARG A 2 -76.89 29.40 -21.09
N SER A 3 -75.77 28.68 -21.21
CA SER A 3 -75.73 27.39 -21.91
C SER A 3 -74.35 26.77 -21.88
N GLN A 4 -74.33 25.52 -21.41
CA GLN A 4 -73.21 24.59 -21.37
C GLN A 4 -72.95 24.00 -22.78
N THR A 5 -71.72 23.61 -23.10
CA THR A 5 -71.47 22.44 -23.96
C THR A 5 -70.08 21.85 -23.70
N GLN A 6 -70.03 20.52 -23.69
CA GLN A 6 -69.01 19.62 -23.12
C GLN A 6 -68.09 19.06 -24.25
N PRO A 7 -67.35 17.95 -24.05
CA PRO A 7 -65.90 17.83 -23.80
C PRO A 7 -65.05 17.40 -25.03
N HIS A 8 -63.72 17.54 -24.94
CA HIS A 8 -62.78 16.73 -25.74
C HIS A 8 -61.73 16.04 -24.86
N ARG A 9 -61.73 14.70 -24.93
CA ARG A 9 -60.69 13.79 -24.43
C ARG A 9 -59.53 13.74 -25.44
N CYS A 10 -58.29 13.82 -24.96
CA CYS A 10 -57.05 13.14 -25.42
C CYS A 10 -55.86 13.92 -24.84
N GLY A 11 -54.73 13.35 -24.40
CA GLY A 11 -54.21 12.00 -24.48
C GLY A 11 -52.91 11.91 -23.66
N ASN A 12 -52.50 10.68 -23.40
CA ASN A 12 -51.44 10.21 -22.51
C ASN A 12 -50.03 10.57 -23.04
N GLY A 13 -49.27 11.43 -22.35
CA GLY A 13 -47.90 11.82 -22.70
C GLY A 13 -46.84 11.14 -21.81
N ARG A 14 -46.26 10.04 -22.30
CA ARG A 14 -45.12 9.36 -21.66
C ARG A 14 -43.84 10.19 -21.86
N ARG A 15 -43.15 10.49 -20.76
CA ARG A 15 -42.02 11.42 -20.69
C ARG A 15 -40.70 10.77 -21.19
N PRO A 16 -40.02 11.30 -22.23
CA PRO A 16 -38.81 10.71 -22.82
C PRO A 16 -37.51 10.97 -22.02
N CYS A 17 -37.56 11.75 -20.93
CA CYS A 17 -36.35 12.17 -20.20
C CYS A 17 -35.64 11.04 -19.44
N ARG A 18 -36.34 9.94 -19.11
CA ARG A 18 -35.78 8.86 -18.30
C ARG A 18 -34.88 7.92 -19.10
N GLU A 19 -35.24 7.63 -20.35
CA GLU A 19 -34.43 6.78 -21.24
C GLU A 19 -33.16 7.50 -21.69
N VAL A 20 -33.26 8.79 -22.02
CA VAL A 20 -32.10 9.62 -22.39
C VAL A 20 -31.11 9.73 -21.23
N LEU A 21 -31.60 9.89 -19.99
CA LEU A 21 -30.76 9.92 -18.79
C LEU A 21 -30.05 8.58 -18.55
N LEU A 22 -30.73 7.45 -18.78
CA LEU A 22 -30.14 6.12 -18.62
C LEU A 22 -29.05 5.85 -19.65
N LEU A 23 -29.25 6.27 -20.91
CA LEU A 23 -28.24 6.15 -21.97
C LEU A 23 -27.00 7.01 -21.66
N LEU A 24 -27.19 8.25 -21.21
CA LEU A 24 -26.09 9.12 -20.79
C LEU A 24 -25.29 8.52 -19.63
N ALA A 25 -25.97 8.01 -18.61
CA ALA A 25 -25.31 7.35 -17.48
C ALA A 25 -24.51 6.11 -17.91
N ALA A 26 -25.05 5.29 -18.83
CA ALA A 26 -24.35 4.12 -19.35
C ALA A 26 -23.06 4.49 -20.11
N THR A 27 -23.08 5.57 -20.90
CA THR A 27 -21.87 6.02 -21.61
C THR A 27 -20.79 6.57 -20.68
N LEU A 28 -21.16 7.29 -19.61
CA LEU A 28 -20.21 7.82 -18.63
C LEU A 28 -19.47 6.71 -17.87
N VAL A 29 -20.16 5.62 -17.52
CA VAL A 29 -19.55 4.46 -16.83
C VAL A 29 -18.49 3.76 -17.71
N SER A 30 -18.69 3.71 -19.02
CA SER A 30 -17.79 2.99 -19.93
C SER A 30 -16.43 3.68 -20.13
N VAL A 31 -16.36 5.01 -20.09
CA VAL A 31 -15.11 5.77 -20.28
C VAL A 31 -14.18 5.68 -19.06
N SER A 32 -14.74 5.54 -17.85
CA SER A 32 -13.97 5.48 -16.60
C SER A 32 -13.16 4.19 -16.45
N SER A 33 -13.61 3.07 -17.04
CA SER A 33 -12.88 1.79 -16.96
C SER A 33 -11.57 1.77 -17.76
N LEU A 34 -11.43 2.64 -18.77
CA LEU A 34 -10.24 2.66 -19.64
C LEU A 34 -9.00 3.27 -18.97
N HIS A 35 -9.19 4.12 -17.96
CA HIS A 35 -8.11 4.88 -17.30
C HIS A 35 -7.54 4.19 -16.04
N GLY A 36 -8.00 2.98 -15.73
CA GLY A 36 -7.62 2.22 -14.53
C GLY A 36 -6.55 1.15 -14.74
N GLN A 37 -5.78 1.19 -15.83
CA GLN A 37 -4.66 0.25 -15.99
C GLN A 37 -3.49 0.70 -15.10
N SER A 38 -3.48 0.18 -13.86
CA SER A 38 -2.30 0.16 -13.02
C SER A 38 -1.18 -0.53 -13.81
N ALA A 39 -0.25 0.26 -14.32
CA ALA A 39 0.98 -0.27 -14.87
C ALA A 39 1.68 -1.00 -13.72
N ALA A 40 1.58 -2.33 -13.70
CA ALA A 40 2.50 -3.14 -12.91
C ALA A 40 3.91 -2.64 -13.28
N PRO A 41 4.77 -2.32 -12.29
CA PRO A 41 6.07 -1.75 -12.59
C PRO A 41 6.91 -2.81 -13.31
N VAL A 42 6.87 -2.78 -14.64
CA VAL A 42 7.75 -3.56 -15.49
C VAL A 42 9.15 -3.03 -15.27
N GLY A 43 9.99 -3.81 -14.59
CA GLY A 43 11.41 -3.51 -14.44
C GLY A 43 11.88 -3.12 -13.04
N GLN A 44 11.16 -3.46 -11.96
CA GLN A 44 11.78 -3.40 -10.63
C GLN A 44 12.90 -4.46 -10.53
N PRO A 45 14.16 -4.05 -10.28
CA PRO A 45 15.21 -5.01 -9.96
C PRO A 45 14.76 -5.86 -8.77
N PRO A 46 15.09 -7.17 -8.76
CA PRO A 46 14.77 -8.01 -7.62
C PRO A 46 15.30 -7.38 -6.34
N LEU A 47 14.48 -7.38 -5.29
CA LEU A 47 14.86 -6.84 -4.00
C LEU A 47 16.14 -7.54 -3.48
N PRO A 48 17.01 -6.81 -2.76
CA PRO A 48 18.19 -7.41 -2.15
C PRO A 48 17.79 -8.61 -1.28
N ARG A 49 18.30 -9.80 -1.62
CA ARG A 49 18.06 -11.01 -0.84
C ARG A 49 19.27 -11.28 0.05
N VAL A 50 19.03 -11.36 1.36
CA VAL A 50 20.05 -11.76 2.33
C VAL A 50 20.28 -13.26 2.24
N ILE A 51 21.51 -13.68 1.96
CA ILE A 51 21.90 -15.10 1.91
C ILE A 51 22.42 -15.61 3.26
N TYR A 52 22.88 -14.70 4.14
CA TYR A 52 23.38 -15.02 5.46
C TYR A 52 23.23 -13.81 6.38
N ALA A 53 22.65 -14.02 7.57
CA ALA A 53 22.59 -13.04 8.64
C ALA A 53 23.02 -13.73 9.94
N ARG A 54 24.14 -13.30 10.51
CA ARG A 54 24.61 -13.86 11.78
C ARG A 54 23.70 -13.38 12.91
N LYS A 55 23.34 -14.29 13.82
CA LYS A 55 22.69 -13.92 15.06
C LYS A 55 23.68 -13.10 15.92
N PRO A 56 23.28 -11.95 16.47
CA PRO A 56 24.12 -11.19 17.39
C PRO A 56 24.62 -12.05 18.54
N ALA A 57 25.94 -12.08 18.73
CA ALA A 57 26.57 -12.82 19.81
C ALA A 57 26.58 -11.92 21.06
N TYR A 58 25.65 -12.19 21.97
CA TYR A 58 25.67 -11.56 23.29
C TYR A 58 26.64 -12.31 24.21
N ARG A 59 27.30 -11.60 25.12
CA ARG A 59 28.20 -12.22 26.11
C ARG A 59 27.40 -13.10 27.07
N ALA A 60 28.00 -14.19 27.53
CA ALA A 60 27.36 -15.14 28.44
C ALA A 60 26.81 -14.47 29.72
N GLU A 61 27.53 -13.48 30.25
CA GLU A 61 27.10 -12.74 31.45
C GLU A 61 25.79 -11.94 31.24
N GLN A 62 25.49 -11.52 30.01
CA GLN A 62 24.27 -10.79 29.64
C GLN A 62 23.07 -11.74 29.50
N ALA A 63 23.32 -12.93 28.94
CA ALA A 63 22.31 -13.97 28.82
C ALA A 63 21.87 -14.48 30.21
N LYS A 64 22.83 -14.60 31.16
CA LYS A 64 22.53 -14.96 32.56
C LYS A 64 21.64 -13.95 33.28
N GLN A 65 21.73 -12.67 32.90
CA GLN A 65 20.90 -11.60 33.45
C GLN A 65 19.51 -11.52 32.81
N GLY A 66 19.19 -12.38 31.83
CA GLY A 66 17.89 -12.38 31.16
C GLY A 66 17.63 -11.11 30.34
N LEU A 67 18.69 -10.38 29.96
CA LEU A 67 18.57 -9.15 29.17
C LEU A 67 17.99 -9.48 27.79
N THR A 68 16.80 -8.96 27.53
CA THR A 68 16.11 -9.12 26.25
C THR A 68 15.61 -7.77 25.76
N GLY A 69 15.43 -7.66 24.46
CA GLY A 69 14.95 -6.44 23.82
C GLY A 69 14.70 -6.66 22.33
N LYS A 70 13.97 -5.73 21.73
CA LYS A 70 13.69 -5.73 20.29
C LYS A 70 14.20 -4.43 19.70
N GLY A 71 15.00 -4.54 18.65
CA GLY A 71 15.57 -3.41 17.94
C GLY A 71 15.53 -3.65 16.44
N VAL A 72 15.74 -2.59 15.68
CA VAL A 72 15.79 -2.62 14.22
C VAL A 72 17.11 -2.02 13.76
N VAL A 73 17.86 -2.77 12.97
CA VAL A 73 19.12 -2.33 12.35
C VAL A 73 18.88 -2.05 10.88
N LEU A 74 19.33 -0.89 10.41
CA LEU A 74 19.45 -0.60 8.99
C LEU A 74 20.87 -0.88 8.54
N VAL A 75 20.98 -1.70 7.50
CA VAL A 75 22.26 -2.15 6.93
C VAL A 75 22.40 -1.58 5.52
N THR A 76 23.56 -1.01 5.23
CA THR A 76 23.96 -0.55 3.90
C THR A 76 24.81 -1.64 3.25
N ILE A 77 24.42 -2.05 2.05
CA ILE A 77 25.10 -3.11 1.30
C ILE A 77 25.66 -2.54 0.01
N ASP A 78 26.93 -2.82 -0.26
CA ASP A 78 27.56 -2.57 -1.55
C ASP A 78 26.95 -3.49 -2.62
N ARG A 79 26.41 -2.90 -3.69
CA ARG A 79 25.65 -3.64 -4.71
C ARG A 79 26.52 -4.52 -5.60
N LEU A 80 27.81 -4.21 -5.75
CA LEU A 80 28.72 -4.95 -6.63
C LEU A 80 29.23 -6.22 -5.94
N THR A 81 29.55 -6.11 -4.65
CA THR A 81 30.18 -7.18 -3.85
C THR A 81 29.22 -7.91 -2.94
N GLY A 82 28.05 -7.32 -2.64
CA GLY A 82 27.10 -7.84 -1.66
C GLY A 82 27.55 -7.70 -0.20
N LYS A 83 28.64 -6.95 0.06
CA LYS A 83 29.19 -6.77 1.41
C LYS A 83 28.50 -5.63 2.16
N VAL A 84 28.41 -5.76 3.48
CA VAL A 84 27.96 -4.68 4.36
C VAL A 84 29.03 -3.59 4.40
N THR A 85 28.61 -2.34 4.20
CA THR A 85 29.48 -1.14 4.30
C THR A 85 29.09 -0.22 5.45
N GLY A 86 27.95 -0.48 6.09
CA GLY A 86 27.53 0.23 7.29
C GLY A 86 26.33 -0.42 7.95
N ALA A 87 26.22 -0.26 9.26
CA ALA A 87 25.09 -0.68 10.04
C ALA A 87 24.79 0.40 11.09
N ARG A 88 23.51 0.70 11.31
CA ARG A 88 23.08 1.61 12.38
C ARG A 88 21.75 1.18 12.97
N MET A 89 21.56 1.51 14.24
CA MET A 89 20.26 1.33 14.89
C MET A 89 19.25 2.33 14.32
N VAL A 90 18.10 1.83 13.89
CA VAL A 90 16.89 2.62 13.61
C VAL A 90 16.02 2.68 14.86
N THR A 91 15.90 1.53 15.53
CA THR A 91 15.18 1.39 16.80
C THR A 91 16.10 0.70 17.80
N SER A 92 16.43 1.39 18.89
CA SER A 92 17.19 0.83 20.00
C SER A 92 16.37 -0.24 20.73
N THR A 93 17.05 -1.22 21.32
CA THR A 93 16.45 -2.18 22.25
C THR A 93 16.18 -1.60 23.64
N GLY A 94 16.56 -0.34 23.89
CA GLY A 94 16.57 0.28 25.21
C GLY A 94 17.76 -0.15 26.10
N ASN A 95 18.74 -0.86 25.52
CA ASN A 95 19.93 -1.31 26.24
C ASN A 95 21.15 -1.23 25.33
N GLN A 96 22.12 -0.39 25.71
CA GLN A 96 23.32 -0.14 24.90
C GLN A 96 24.15 -1.39 24.62
N GLN A 97 24.16 -2.36 25.53
CA GLN A 97 24.90 -3.60 25.33
C GLN A 97 24.23 -4.48 24.26
N LEU A 98 22.90 -4.53 24.26
CA LEU A 98 22.14 -5.26 23.26
C LEU A 98 22.25 -4.59 21.88
N ASP A 99 22.16 -3.25 21.84
CA ASP A 99 22.37 -2.47 20.61
C ASP A 99 23.79 -2.66 20.04
N GLY A 100 24.81 -2.61 20.90
CA GLY A 100 26.21 -2.81 20.50
C GLY A 100 26.46 -4.20 19.90
N ALA A 101 25.92 -5.25 20.52
CA ALA A 101 26.04 -6.61 20.00
C ALA A 101 25.26 -6.80 18.69
N ALA A 102 24.11 -6.14 18.53
CA ALA A 102 23.36 -6.14 17.27
C ALA A 102 24.18 -5.52 16.13
N LEU A 103 24.86 -4.40 16.37
CA LEU A 103 25.72 -3.75 15.38
C LEU A 103 26.96 -4.58 15.03
N GLN A 104 27.55 -5.28 16.00
CA GLN A 104 28.73 -6.14 15.77
C GLN A 104 28.43 -7.40 14.93
N ALA A 105 27.17 -7.71 14.66
CA ALA A 105 26.78 -8.88 13.87
C ALA A 105 26.96 -8.70 12.36
N TYR A 106 27.21 -7.47 11.90
CA TYR A 106 27.27 -7.06 10.49
C TYR A 106 28.65 -6.51 10.14
#